data_AF-A0A7M7MVQ6-F1
#
_entry.id   AF-A0A7M7MVQ6-F1
#
_cell.length_a   1.000
_cell.length_b   1.000
_cell.length_c   1.000
_cell.angle_alpha   90.00
_cell.angle_beta   90.00
_cell.angle_gamma   90.00
#
_symmetry.space_group_name_H-M   'P 1'
#
loop_
_entity.id
_entity.type
_entity.pdbx_description
1 polymer ?
#
loop_
_entity_poly.entity_id
_entity_poly.type
_entity_poly.pdbx_seq_one_letter_code
_entity_poly.pdbx_strand_id
1 'polypeptide(L)'
;NKFFILLTLDEPNGDKNIFFHETSCFDKNGLILNARQACAIESAAKMNPNMNVYLLFLSPSKISKQSKKIFEQLQAYPNIRIRRVKFQNYVKNTPLDVWYKMDILKKSKWPRIQMADILRFLTLWKYGGIYLDLDVVVIRHDI
;
A
#
# COMPACT_ATOMS: atom_id res chain seq x y z
N ASN A 1 -20.66 -7.11 0.42
CA ASN A 1 -20.44 -7.79 1.72
C ASN A 1 -19.28 -8.81 1.74
N LYS A 2 -18.58 -9.06 0.61
CA LYS A 2 -17.34 -9.88 0.56
C LYS A 2 -16.05 -9.03 0.51
N PHE A 3 -16.13 -7.84 -0.11
CA PHE A 3 -15.05 -6.85 -0.25
C PHE A 3 -14.47 -6.33 1.08
N PHE A 4 -15.27 -6.21 2.14
CA PHE A 4 -14.80 -5.70 3.44
C PHE A 4 -14.12 -6.77 4.29
N ILE A 5 -14.46 -8.04 4.08
CA ILE A 5 -13.99 -9.17 4.90
C ILE A 5 -12.54 -9.56 4.53
N LEU A 6 -12.09 -9.29 3.30
CA LEU A 6 -10.71 -9.55 2.86
C LEU A 6 -9.68 -8.50 3.33
N LEU A 7 -10.12 -7.41 3.97
CA LEU A 7 -9.25 -6.29 4.38
C LEU A 7 -8.59 -6.49 5.76
N THR A 8 -8.94 -7.56 6.47
CA THR A 8 -8.44 -7.94 7.79
C THR A 8 -8.27 -9.46 7.72
N LEU A 9 -7.09 -10.06 7.89
CA LEU A 9 -6.77 -10.56 9.23
C LEU A 9 -5.31 -10.97 9.48
N ASP A 10 -4.41 -11.10 8.49
CA ASP A 10 -3.06 -11.64 8.77
C ASP A 10 -1.99 -10.60 8.52
N GLU A 11 -1.21 -10.19 9.52
CA GLU A 11 -0.03 -9.32 9.29
C GLU A 11 0.89 -9.94 8.22
N PRO A 12 1.51 -9.13 7.33
CA PRO A 12 2.52 -9.66 6.43
C PRO A 12 3.56 -10.46 7.23
N ASN A 13 3.73 -11.74 6.89
CA ASN A 13 4.62 -12.65 7.60
C ASN A 13 5.77 -13.09 6.67
N GLY A 14 6.96 -13.23 7.24
CA GLY A 14 8.22 -13.52 6.53
C GLY A 14 8.70 -12.40 5.61
N ASP A 15 9.82 -12.63 4.92
CA ASP A 15 10.51 -11.58 4.15
C ASP A 15 10.10 -11.54 2.66
N LYS A 16 9.19 -12.43 2.23
CA LYS A 16 8.78 -12.58 0.82
C LYS A 16 7.61 -11.66 0.46
N ASN A 17 7.77 -10.37 0.73
CA ASN A 17 6.72 -9.37 0.54
C ASN A 17 7.23 -8.19 -0.30
N ILE A 18 6.41 -7.74 -1.24
CA ILE A 18 6.57 -6.49 -2.01
C ILE A 18 5.43 -5.57 -1.60
N PHE A 19 5.74 -4.31 -1.29
CA PHE A 19 4.78 -3.34 -0.80
C PHE A 19 4.69 -2.12 -1.70
N PHE A 20 3.45 -1.69 -1.94
CA PHE A 20 3.09 -0.41 -2.55
C PHE A 20 2.22 0.39 -1.57
N HIS A 21 2.35 1.71 -1.58
CA HIS A 21 1.50 2.62 -0.81
C HIS A 21 0.70 3.54 -1.73
N GLU A 22 -0.62 3.52 -1.59
CA GLU A 22 -1.51 4.55 -2.11
C GLU A 22 -1.80 5.56 -0.99
N THR A 23 -1.30 6.79 -1.18
CA THR A 23 -1.32 7.88 -0.18
C THR A 23 -2.08 9.11 -0.65
N SER A 24 -2.87 9.03 -1.73
CA SER A 24 -3.79 10.07 -2.18
C SER A 24 -5.02 10.23 -1.29
N CYS A 25 -4.84 10.07 0.02
CA CYS A 25 -5.80 10.53 1.02
C CYS A 25 -6.36 11.88 0.57
N PHE A 26 -7.66 12.09 0.80
CA PHE A 26 -8.40 13.33 0.53
C PHE A 26 -9.08 13.48 -0.83
N ASP A 27 -9.02 12.50 -1.74
CA ASP A 27 -9.92 12.55 -2.91
C ASP A 27 -11.37 12.22 -2.51
N LYS A 28 -12.30 13.16 -2.75
CA LYS A 28 -13.73 13.00 -2.46
C LYS A 28 -14.35 11.84 -3.25
N ASN A 29 -13.67 11.42 -4.31
CA ASN A 29 -14.13 10.42 -5.27
C ASN A 29 -13.82 8.96 -4.86
N GLY A 30 -13.16 8.75 -3.71
CA GLY A 30 -12.80 7.43 -3.22
C GLY A 30 -11.35 7.04 -3.47
N LEU A 31 -11.00 5.79 -3.20
CA LEU A 31 -9.69 5.25 -3.55
C LEU A 31 -9.61 5.09 -5.07
N ILE A 32 -8.72 5.86 -5.70
CA ILE A 32 -8.51 5.86 -7.14
C ILE A 32 -7.14 5.27 -7.44
N LEU A 33 -7.12 4.37 -8.41
CA LEU A 33 -5.91 3.82 -9.02
C LEU A 33 -6.04 3.98 -10.52
N ASN A 34 -5.02 4.54 -11.17
CA ASN A 34 -4.98 4.65 -12.63
C ASN A 34 -4.31 3.41 -13.25
N ALA A 35 -4.37 3.30 -14.59
CA ALA A 35 -3.83 2.15 -15.31
C ALA A 35 -2.31 1.96 -15.14
N ARG A 36 -1.54 3.06 -15.06
CA ARG A 36 -0.09 3.01 -14.82
C ARG A 36 0.22 2.41 -13.45
N GLN A 37 -0.50 2.85 -12.43
CA GLN A 37 -0.33 2.34 -11.06
C GLN A 37 -0.77 0.88 -10.92
N ALA A 38 -1.84 0.49 -11.62
CA ALA A 38 -2.27 -0.91 -11.69
C ALA A 38 -1.20 -1.78 -12.37
N CYS A 39 -0.59 -1.30 -13.45
CA CYS A 39 0.48 -1.99 -14.18
C CYS A 39 1.72 -2.22 -13.29
N ALA A 40 2.12 -1.24 -12.47
CA ALA A 40 3.20 -1.39 -11.51
C ALA A 40 2.96 -2.60 -10.57
N ILE A 41 1.77 -2.67 -9.97
CA ILE A 41 1.40 -3.76 -9.05
C ILE A 41 1.29 -5.10 -9.79
N GLU A 42 0.65 -5.11 -10.97
CA GLU A 42 0.51 -6.30 -11.80
C GLU A 42 1.87 -6.87 -12.22
N SER A 43 2.79 -6.01 -12.66
CA SER A 43 4.13 -6.40 -13.07
C SER A 43 4.92 -7.05 -11.92
N ALA A 44 4.86 -6.47 -10.72
CA ALA A 44 5.47 -7.04 -9.53
C ALA A 44 4.89 -8.43 -9.20
N ALA A 45 3.57 -8.58 -9.29
CA ALA A 45 2.89 -9.84 -9.02
C ALA A 45 3.24 -10.94 -10.04
N LYS A 46 3.29 -10.60 -11.33
CA LYS A 46 3.65 -11.52 -12.41
C LYS A 46 5.10 -11.97 -12.35
N MET A 47 6.03 -11.03 -12.11
CA MET A 47 7.46 -11.31 -12.12
C MET A 47 7.94 -12.04 -10.84
N ASN A 48 7.14 -11.98 -9.77
CA ASN A 48 7.47 -12.58 -8.47
C ASN A 48 6.33 -13.46 -7.95
N PRO A 49 6.01 -14.60 -8.62
CA PRO A 49 4.87 -15.44 -8.24
C PRO A 49 4.99 -16.05 -6.84
N ASN A 50 6.22 -16.13 -6.29
CA ASN A 50 6.52 -16.66 -4.96
C ASN A 50 6.54 -15.60 -3.84
N MET A 51 6.21 -14.34 -4.15
CA MET A 51 6.13 -13.25 -3.19
C MET A 51 4.70 -12.74 -3.08
N ASN A 52 4.30 -12.30 -1.88
CA ASN A 52 3.06 -11.55 -1.71
C ASN A 52 3.26 -10.09 -2.15
N VAL A 53 2.33 -9.55 -2.92
CA VAL A 53 2.32 -8.15 -3.36
C VAL A 53 1.20 -7.40 -2.65
N TYR A 54 1.56 -6.47 -1.79
CA TYR A 54 0.63 -5.68 -1.00
C TYR A 54 0.40 -4.30 -1.62
N LEU A 55 -0.87 -3.98 -1.89
CA LEU A 55 -1.32 -2.60 -2.08
C LEU A 55 -1.90 -2.10 -0.77
N LEU A 56 -1.17 -1.23 -0.09
CA LEU A 56 -1.58 -0.62 1.17
C LEU A 56 -2.15 0.77 0.91
N PHE A 57 -3.31 1.07 1.49
CA PHE A 57 -3.93 2.39 1.36
C PHE A 57 -4.41 2.92 2.71
N LEU A 58 -4.31 4.24 2.90
CA LEU A 58 -4.68 4.87 4.16
C LEU A 58 -6.13 5.37 4.19
N SER A 59 -6.67 5.69 3.02
CA SER A 59 -7.97 6.35 2.90
C SER A 59 -9.10 5.53 3.54
N PRO A 60 -10.01 6.16 4.31
CA PRO A 60 -11.25 5.51 4.76
C PRO A 60 -12.25 5.27 3.64
N SER A 61 -12.06 5.92 2.49
CA SER A 61 -13.02 5.90 1.41
C SER A 61 -13.07 4.52 0.73
N LYS A 62 -14.26 4.19 0.21
CA LYS A 62 -14.44 3.00 -0.63
C LYS A 62 -13.68 3.19 -1.95
N ILE A 63 -13.39 2.08 -2.64
CA ILE A 63 -12.90 2.08 -4.02
C ILE A 63 -13.87 2.89 -4.89
N SER A 64 -13.32 3.82 -5.68
CA SER A 64 -14.12 4.64 -6.59
C SER A 64 -14.81 3.77 -7.65
N LYS A 65 -15.95 4.22 -8.19
CA LYS A 65 -16.61 3.49 -9.30
C LYS A 65 -15.67 3.33 -10.51
N GLN A 66 -14.87 4.35 -10.80
CA GLN A 66 -13.91 4.36 -11.91
C GLN A 66 -12.82 3.29 -11.74
N SER A 67 -12.32 3.08 -10.53
CA SER A 67 -11.25 2.12 -10.28
C SER A 67 -11.77 0.72 -9.95
N LYS A 68 -13.09 0.50 -9.81
CA LYS A 68 -13.67 -0.80 -9.45
C LYS A 68 -13.15 -1.95 -10.31
N LYS A 69 -13.15 -1.79 -11.64
CA LYS A 69 -12.67 -2.81 -12.58
C LYS A 69 -11.18 -3.11 -12.40
N ILE A 70 -10.35 -2.08 -12.17
CA ILE A 70 -8.91 -2.24 -11.90
C ILE A 70 -8.70 -3.06 -10.63
N PHE A 71 -9.41 -2.73 -9.54
CA PHE A 71 -9.30 -3.47 -8.29
C PHE A 71 -9.80 -4.92 -8.42
N GLU A 72 -10.84 -5.17 -9.22
CA GLU A 72 -11.31 -6.53 -9.51
C GLU A 72 -10.24 -7.35 -10.27
N GLN A 73 -9.59 -6.75 -11.26
CA GLN A 73 -8.49 -7.39 -12.01
C GLN A 73 -7.29 -7.68 -11.12
N LEU A 74 -6.87 -6.73 -10.28
CA LEU A 74 -5.74 -6.94 -9.36
C LEU A 74 -6.05 -8.04 -8.33
N GLN A 75 -7.29 -8.15 -7.84
CA GLN A 75 -7.69 -9.20 -6.91
C GLN A 75 -7.76 -10.60 -7.54
N ALA A 76 -7.77 -10.71 -8.88
CA ALA A 76 -7.72 -12.00 -9.55
C ALA A 76 -6.34 -12.68 -9.45
N TYR A 77 -5.28 -11.92 -9.12
CA TYR A 77 -3.95 -12.47 -8.89
C TYR A 77 -3.87 -13.11 -7.50
N PRO A 78 -3.43 -14.38 -7.38
CA PRO A 78 -3.46 -15.11 -6.12
C PRO A 78 -2.50 -14.53 -5.06
N ASN A 79 -1.47 -13.80 -5.50
CA ASN A 79 -0.46 -13.20 -4.64
C ASN A 79 -0.66 -11.70 -4.39
N ILE A 80 -1.72 -11.07 -4.93
CA ILE A 80 -2.02 -9.66 -4.64
C ILE A 80 -2.92 -9.55 -3.40
N ARG A 81 -2.53 -8.67 -2.47
CA ARG A 81 -3.22 -8.41 -1.21
C ARG A 81 -3.50 -6.91 -1.09
N ILE A 82 -4.76 -6.51 -1.20
CA ILE A 82 -5.17 -5.11 -1.09
C ILE A 82 -5.66 -4.85 0.32
N ARG A 83 -5.09 -3.88 1.04
CA ARG A 83 -5.37 -3.68 2.47
C ARG A 83 -5.41 -2.22 2.88
N ARG A 84 -6.36 -1.91 3.75
CA ARG A 84 -6.42 -0.61 4.41
C ARG A 84 -5.53 -0.61 5.64
N VAL A 85 -4.67 0.39 5.77
CA VAL A 85 -3.85 0.61 6.96
C VAL A 85 -4.28 1.88 7.68
N LYS A 86 -4.32 1.83 9.01
CA LYS A 86 -4.51 3.02 9.85
C LYS A 86 -3.14 3.54 10.24
N PHE A 87 -2.86 4.80 9.95
CA PHE A 87 -1.55 5.39 10.25
C PHE A 87 -1.15 5.22 11.73
N GLN A 88 -2.10 5.45 12.65
CA GLN A 88 -1.89 5.23 14.09
C GLN A 88 -1.40 3.82 14.43
N ASN A 89 -1.93 2.79 13.77
CA ASN A 89 -1.50 1.40 14.01
C ASN A 89 -0.10 1.14 13.43
N TYR A 90 0.22 1.82 12.33
CA TYR A 90 1.51 1.72 11.65
C TYR A 90 2.66 2.40 12.40
N VAL A 91 2.40 3.49 13.13
CA VAL A 91 3.42 4.15 13.96
C VAL A 91 3.58 3.52 15.33
N LYS A 92 2.55 2.82 15.84
CA LYS A 92 2.58 2.21 17.16
C LYS A 92 3.76 1.24 17.30
N ASN A 93 4.43 1.30 18.45
CA ASN A 93 5.62 0.51 18.78
C ASN A 93 6.79 0.73 17.81
N THR A 94 6.93 1.94 17.28
CA THR A 94 8.09 2.35 16.45
C THR A 94 8.68 3.62 17.03
N PRO A 95 9.96 3.95 16.73
CA PRO A 95 10.56 5.22 17.14
C PRO A 95 9.75 6.46 16.71
N LEU A 96 8.93 6.34 15.66
CA LEU A 96 8.08 7.42 15.14
C LEU A 96 6.74 7.60 15.89
N ASP A 97 6.42 6.75 16.86
CA ASP A 97 5.22 6.89 17.70
C ASP A 97 5.20 8.24 18.45
N VAL A 98 6.37 8.69 18.91
CA VAL A 98 6.52 10.00 19.57
C VAL A 98 6.19 11.14 18.61
N TRP A 99 6.66 11.06 17.36
CA TRP A 99 6.40 12.09 16.35
C TRP A 99 4.92 12.19 15.98
N TYR A 100 4.23 11.04 15.93
CA TYR A 100 2.79 11.00 15.76
C TYR A 100 2.06 11.66 16.92
N LYS A 101 2.41 11.32 18.18
CA LYS A 101 1.81 11.91 19.39
C LYS A 101 2.04 13.42 19.50
N MET A 102 3.16 13.92 18.99
CA MET A 102 3.48 15.35 18.96
C MET A 102 2.84 16.13 17.79
N ASP A 103 2.05 15.44 16.96
CA ASP A 103 1.40 15.99 15.77
C ASP A 103 2.38 16.65 14.79
N ILE A 104 3.63 16.16 14.71
CA ILE A 104 4.69 16.75 13.87
C ILE A 104 4.25 16.80 12.39
N LEU A 105 3.61 15.73 11.91
CA LEU A 105 3.13 15.68 10.53
C LEU A 105 2.02 16.69 10.26
N LYS A 106 1.10 16.93 11.22
CA LYS A 106 0.03 17.92 11.04
C LYS A 106 0.58 19.35 10.99
N LYS A 107 1.72 19.60 11.65
CA LYS A 107 2.42 20.91 11.67
C LYS A 107 3.33 21.11 10.46
N SER A 108 3.50 20.10 9.63
CA SER A 108 4.37 20.16 8.46
C SER A 108 3.78 21.03 7.36
N LYS A 109 4.66 21.67 6.58
CA LYS A 109 4.29 22.33 5.31
C LYS A 109 3.91 21.33 4.22
N TRP A 110 4.39 20.08 4.31
CA TRP A 110 4.23 19.04 3.30
C TRP A 110 3.78 17.71 3.90
N PRO A 111 2.63 17.69 4.61
CA PRO A 111 2.20 16.54 5.41
C PRO A 111 2.04 15.27 4.57
N ARG A 112 1.55 15.40 3.33
CA ARG A 112 1.31 14.26 2.44
C ARG A 112 2.60 13.60 1.96
N ILE A 113 3.58 14.40 1.53
CA ILE A 113 4.87 13.89 1.04
C ILE A 113 5.59 13.19 2.20
N GLN A 114 5.68 13.86 3.35
CA GLN A 114 6.33 13.29 4.54
C GLN A 114 5.62 12.03 5.05
N MET A 115 4.29 11.99 4.96
CA MET A 115 3.53 10.78 5.28
C MET A 115 3.93 9.61 4.37
N ALA A 116 4.04 9.83 3.06
CA ALA A 116 4.46 8.78 2.13
C ALA A 116 5.88 8.26 2.44
N ASP A 117 6.82 9.16 2.71
CA ASP A 117 8.19 8.79 3.10
C ASP A 117 8.21 7.97 4.39
N ILE A 118 7.48 8.40 5.41
CA ILE A 118 7.40 7.69 6.69
C ILE A 118 6.79 6.30 6.50
N LEU A 119 5.72 6.18 5.73
CA LEU A 119 5.06 4.90 5.48
C LEU A 119 5.99 3.89 4.81
N ARG A 120 6.80 4.33 3.84
CA ARG A 120 7.81 3.49 3.20
C ARG A 120 8.78 2.90 4.21
N PHE A 121 9.40 3.75 5.04
CA PHE A 121 10.36 3.29 6.04
C PHE A 121 9.71 2.45 7.14
N LEU A 122 8.51 2.82 7.59
CA LEU A 122 7.78 2.07 8.62
C LEU A 122 7.36 0.68 8.14
N THR A 123 6.95 0.54 6.88
CA THR A 123 6.63 -0.77 6.30
C THR A 123 7.84 -1.70 6.35
N LEU A 124 9.00 -1.21 5.89
CA LEU A 124 10.23 -2.02 5.90
C LEU A 124 10.71 -2.30 7.34
N TRP A 125 10.57 -1.34 8.25
CA TRP A 125 10.88 -1.54 9.67
C TRP A 125 10.03 -2.64 10.31
N LYS A 126 8.73 -2.69 10.00
CA LYS A 126 7.79 -3.65 10.59
C LYS A 126 7.84 -5.04 9.96
N TYR A 127 8.00 -5.10 8.64
CA TYR A 127 7.72 -6.31 7.87
C TYR A 127 8.87 -6.76 6.97
N GLY A 128 9.99 -6.02 6.92
CA GLY A 128 11.08 -6.30 5.98
C GLY A 128 10.61 -6.20 4.52
N GLY A 129 11.20 -7.03 3.66
CA GLY A 129 10.80 -7.16 2.26
C GLY A 129 11.25 -6.00 1.35
N ILE A 130 10.48 -5.73 0.31
CA ILE A 130 10.77 -4.75 -0.74
C ILE A 130 9.67 -3.71 -0.81
N TYR A 131 10.04 -2.44 -0.91
CA TYR A 131 9.11 -1.36 -1.24
C TYR A 131 9.31 -0.90 -2.68
N LEU A 132 8.21 -0.67 -3.40
CA LEU A 132 8.20 -0.07 -4.73
C LEU A 132 7.17 1.06 -4.78
N ASP A 133 7.50 2.12 -5.49
CA ASP A 133 6.55 3.18 -5.82
C ASP A 133 5.54 2.68 -6.86
N LEU A 134 4.34 3.28 -6.85
CA LEU A 134 3.25 2.94 -7.78
C LEU A 134 3.55 3.32 -9.24
N ASP A 135 4.74 3.83 -9.53
CA ASP A 135 5.18 4.19 -10.87
C ASP A 135 6.41 3.42 -11.35
N VAL A 136 6.83 2.39 -10.58
CA VAL A 136 7.91 1.44 -10.91
C VAL A 136 7.32 0.16 -11.51
N VAL A 137 7.74 -0.18 -12.73
CA VAL A 137 7.39 -1.44 -13.40
C VAL A 137 8.51 -2.46 -13.16
N VAL A 138 8.13 -3.65 -12.71
CA VAL A 138 9.06 -4.76 -12.48
C VAL A 138 9.20 -5.58 -13.75
N ILE A 139 10.43 -5.81 -14.18
CA ILE A 139 10.77 -6.69 -15.29
C ILE A 139 11.69 -7.80 -14.79
N ARG A 140 11.62 -8.95 -15.44
CA ARG A 140 12.57 -10.04 -15.26
C ARG A 140 13.19 -10.34 -16.62
N HIS A 141 14.52 -10.43 -16.67
CA HIS A 141 15.21 -10.97 -17.84
C HIS A 141 15.38 -12.47 -17.64
N ASP A 142 14.89 -13.24 -18.61
CA ASP A 142 15.23 -14.65 -18.73
C ASP A 142 16.61 -14.71 -19.40
N ILE A 143 17.59 -15.24 -18.67
CA ILE A 143 18.93 -15.57 -19.18
C ILE A 143 18.95 -17.04 -19.56
#